data_AF-A0A524IGR5-F1
#
_entry.id   AF-A0A524IGR5-F1
#
_cell.length_a   1.000
_cell.length_b   1.000
_cell.length_c   1.000
_cell.angle_alpha   90.00
_cell.angle_beta   90.00
_cell.angle_gamma   90.00
#
_symmetry.space_group_name_H-M   'P 1'
#
loop_
_entity.id
_entity.type
_entity.pdbx_description
1 polymer ?
#
loop_
_entity_poly.entity_id
_entity_poly.type
_entity_poly.pdbx_seq_one_letter_code
_entity_poly.pdbx_strand_id
1 'polypeptide(L)'
;YQTLDFKGGDSDDLAVLFAAVLESVGIHTAYLPLDDDVILAFSLSDAGGSASSFTFPEDFVFQYGKTWVPVRVSFIREGFMNAWLKGSETMREAAASGAEIALIPVEDAWKAYPSIGVPGVEAKLVKPPDEQVGKAFENVISHFIAREIGPRVQELLSGMEQDGGSGRDHNRLGLLYARYSLLKEARSEFETAVSKGVQLAYVNLGNVAYLQKDFESAVNFFQKALEFQPANKAALVGLARAKYELDLFADADELYSQIRESDPVLAERYSYLSSRLDTGGARASSVGERDKNIFWSEDE
;
A
#
# COMPACT_ATOMS: atom_id res chain seq x y z
N TYR A 1 1.79 32.97 18.47
CA TYR A 1 1.21 34.09 17.69
C TYR A 1 2.24 34.64 16.70
N GLN A 2 3.38 35.13 17.18
CA GLN A 2 4.45 35.65 16.32
C GLN A 2 4.93 34.61 15.29
N THR A 3 5.14 33.35 15.68
CA THR A 3 5.59 32.26 14.78
C THR A 3 4.71 32.09 13.52
N LEU A 4 3.38 32.06 13.71
CA LEU A 4 2.42 31.85 12.62
C LEU A 4 2.29 33.10 11.71
N ASP A 5 2.30 34.29 12.30
CA ASP A 5 2.22 35.56 11.56
C ASP A 5 3.51 35.84 10.77
N PHE A 6 4.68 35.54 11.35
CA PHE A 6 5.99 35.71 10.71
C PHE A 6 6.40 34.51 9.83
N LYS A 7 5.63 33.42 9.83
CA LYS A 7 5.98 32.15 9.15
C LYS A 7 7.38 31.66 9.49
N GLY A 8 7.82 31.87 10.73
CA GLY A 8 9.14 31.47 11.22
C GLY A 8 8.99 30.79 12.57
N GLY A 9 9.80 29.76 12.82
CA GLY A 9 9.79 28.93 14.02
C GLY A 9 10.92 27.91 13.94
N ASP A 10 11.21 27.26 15.06
CA ASP A 10 12.15 26.15 15.21
C ASP A 10 11.45 24.79 15.07
N SER A 11 12.13 23.71 15.46
CA SER A 11 11.70 22.34 15.15
C SER A 11 10.46 21.92 15.93
N ASP A 12 10.27 22.41 17.15
CA ASP A 12 9.09 22.18 17.97
C ASP A 12 7.85 22.92 17.45
N ASP A 13 7.99 24.19 17.06
CA ASP A 13 6.95 24.94 16.35
C ASP A 13 6.46 24.19 15.09
N LEU A 14 7.41 23.66 14.29
CA LEU A 14 7.11 22.86 13.11
C LEU A 14 6.46 21.52 13.45
N ALA A 15 6.92 20.84 14.51
CA ALA A 15 6.38 19.56 14.93
C ALA A 15 4.92 19.69 15.38
N VAL A 16 4.60 20.74 16.16
CA VAL A 16 3.24 21.02 16.60
C VAL A 16 2.32 21.33 15.42
N LEU A 17 2.79 22.13 14.45
CA LEU A 17 2.01 22.42 13.26
C LEU A 17 1.76 21.16 12.41
N PHE A 18 2.79 20.35 12.22
CA PHE A 18 2.69 19.12 11.43
C PHE A 18 1.76 18.10 12.11
N ALA A 19 1.85 17.96 13.44
CA ALA A 19 0.92 17.15 14.24
C ALA A 19 -0.52 17.59 14.06
N ALA A 20 -0.80 18.89 14.19
CA ALA A 20 -2.14 19.43 14.06
C ALA A 20 -2.75 19.15 12.67
N VAL A 21 -1.94 19.22 11.61
CA VAL A 21 -2.41 18.87 10.24
C VAL A 21 -2.80 17.40 10.15
N LEU A 22 -1.96 16.49 10.65
CA LEU A 22 -2.22 15.05 10.60
C LEU A 22 -3.41 14.63 11.47
N GLU A 23 -3.48 15.14 12.70
CA GLU A 23 -4.61 14.87 13.62
C GLU A 23 -5.94 15.39 13.05
N SER A 24 -5.92 16.52 12.31
CA SER A 24 -7.13 17.08 11.69
C SER A 24 -7.77 16.16 10.64
N VAL A 25 -7.01 15.22 10.09
CA VAL A 25 -7.47 14.20 9.12
C VAL A 25 -7.51 12.79 9.72
N GLY A 26 -7.42 12.67 11.04
CA GLY A 26 -7.52 11.40 11.77
C GLY A 26 -6.24 10.55 11.77
N ILE A 27 -5.10 11.12 11.39
CA ILE A 27 -3.80 10.45 11.52
C ILE A 27 -3.23 10.78 12.89
N HIS A 28 -3.21 9.80 13.79
CA HIS A 28 -2.72 10.00 15.15
C HIS A 28 -1.21 10.21 15.18
N THR A 29 -0.77 11.06 16.11
CA THR A 29 0.61 11.52 16.23
C THR A 29 1.12 11.44 17.67
N ALA A 30 2.44 11.47 17.81
CA ALA A 30 3.14 11.50 19.08
C ALA A 30 4.40 12.37 18.98
N TYR A 31 4.77 13.00 20.10
CA TYR A 31 6.05 13.67 20.25
C TYR A 31 7.08 12.73 20.86
N LEU A 32 8.29 12.80 20.31
CA LEU A 32 9.49 12.10 20.76
C LEU A 32 10.52 13.19 21.13
N PRO A 33 10.50 13.69 22.38
CA PRO A 33 11.37 14.77 22.81
C PRO A 33 12.83 14.29 22.88
N LEU A 34 13.73 15.15 22.43
CA LEU A 34 15.19 15.01 22.55
C LEU A 34 15.72 16.22 23.34
N ASP A 35 17.01 16.21 23.68
CA ASP A 35 17.62 17.26 24.49
C ASP A 35 17.53 18.66 23.83
N ASP A 36 17.76 18.73 22.51
CA ASP A 36 17.80 19.98 21.73
C ASP A 36 16.85 19.95 20.51
N ASP A 37 15.97 18.96 20.41
CA ASP A 37 15.10 18.77 19.22
C ASP A 37 13.82 18.00 19.60
N VAL A 38 12.85 17.95 18.70
CA VAL A 38 11.68 17.07 18.83
C VAL A 38 11.41 16.35 17.52
N ILE A 39 11.22 15.04 17.61
CA ILE A 39 10.76 14.23 16.49
C ILE A 39 9.24 14.10 16.63
N LEU A 40 8.52 14.29 15.52
CA LEU A 40 7.13 13.90 15.46
C LEU A 40 7.05 12.47 14.93
N ALA A 41 6.24 11.61 15.53
CA ALA A 41 5.86 10.37 14.88
C ALA A 41 4.36 10.36 14.55
N PHE A 42 4.00 9.72 13.45
CA PHE A 42 2.59 9.43 13.13
C PHE A 42 2.35 7.93 13.09
N SER A 43 1.16 7.48 13.50
CA SER A 43 0.81 6.07 13.51
C SER A 43 0.26 5.63 12.15
N LEU A 44 0.62 4.42 11.72
CA LEU A 44 -0.06 3.76 10.62
C LEU A 44 -1.50 3.38 11.03
N SER A 45 -2.44 3.38 10.08
CA SER A 45 -3.87 3.18 10.34
C SER A 45 -4.24 1.79 10.87
N ASP A 46 -3.37 0.80 10.66
CA ASP A 46 -3.63 -0.58 11.04
C ASP A 46 -3.04 -0.89 12.43
N ALA A 47 -3.88 -1.44 13.30
CA ALA A 47 -3.48 -1.91 14.63
C ALA A 47 -2.41 -3.01 14.51
N GLY A 48 -1.20 -2.75 15.02
CA GLY A 48 -0.26 -3.82 15.36
C GLY A 48 0.47 -4.49 14.20
N GLY A 49 0.94 -3.72 13.20
CA GLY A 49 2.05 -4.20 12.37
C GLY A 49 3.22 -4.61 13.26
N SER A 50 3.58 -5.89 13.26
CA SER A 50 4.76 -6.37 13.97
C SER A 50 6.02 -6.03 13.18
N ALA A 51 7.19 -5.99 13.82
CA ALA A 51 8.46 -5.76 13.14
C ALA A 51 8.66 -6.71 11.92
N SER A 52 8.18 -7.96 11.99
CA SER A 52 8.29 -8.91 10.89
C SER A 52 7.46 -8.59 9.64
N SER A 53 6.58 -7.58 9.72
CA SER A 53 5.77 -7.13 8.57
C SER A 53 6.53 -6.17 7.65
N PHE A 54 7.71 -5.68 8.07
CA PHE A 54 8.48 -4.67 7.34
C PHE A 54 9.82 -5.21 6.89
N THR A 55 10.32 -4.74 5.75
CA THR A 55 11.69 -5.07 5.29
C THR A 55 12.74 -4.39 6.16
N PHE A 56 12.45 -3.17 6.61
CA PHE A 56 13.31 -2.35 7.47
C PHE A 56 12.56 -1.97 8.76
N PRO A 57 12.33 -2.93 9.68
CA PRO A 57 11.62 -2.64 10.92
C PRO A 57 12.30 -1.57 11.79
N GLU A 58 13.61 -1.41 11.65
CA GLU A 58 14.42 -0.41 12.34
C GLU A 58 14.13 1.04 11.92
N ASP A 59 13.27 1.25 10.91
CA ASP A 59 12.76 2.56 10.54
C ASP A 59 11.45 2.94 11.23
N PHE A 60 10.95 2.09 12.13
CA PHE A 60 9.70 2.29 12.83
C PHE A 60 9.88 2.18 14.34
N VAL A 61 8.95 2.77 15.08
CA VAL A 61 8.84 2.60 16.53
C VAL A 61 7.58 1.79 16.83
N PHE A 62 7.72 0.72 17.60
CA PHE A 62 6.63 -0.18 17.96
C PHE A 62 6.27 0.00 19.44
N GLN A 63 5.23 0.79 19.73
CA GLN A 63 4.84 1.10 21.10
C GLN A 63 3.34 1.35 21.19
N TYR A 64 2.74 1.04 22.34
CA TYR A 64 1.30 1.18 22.59
C TYR A 64 0.41 0.41 21.59
N GLY A 65 0.91 -0.72 21.08
CA GLY A 65 0.20 -1.53 20.08
C GLY A 65 0.07 -0.87 18.69
N LYS A 66 0.81 0.22 18.45
CA LYS A 66 0.83 0.95 17.18
C LYS A 66 2.23 0.89 16.56
N THR A 67 2.27 1.00 15.24
CA THR A 67 3.49 1.23 14.47
C THR A 67 3.60 2.71 14.16
N TRP A 68 4.68 3.32 14.60
CA TRP A 68 4.91 4.75 14.48
C TRP A 68 6.04 5.03 13.49
N VAL A 69 5.81 6.01 12.62
CA VAL A 69 6.78 6.50 11.63
C VAL A 69 7.42 7.79 12.18
N PRO A 70 8.66 7.75 12.68
CA PRO A 70 9.33 8.94 13.19
C PRO A 70 9.75 9.87 12.05
N VAL A 71 9.41 11.15 12.13
CA VAL A 71 9.67 12.18 11.13
C VAL A 71 10.38 13.34 11.78
N ARG A 72 11.61 13.61 11.31
CA ARG A 72 12.34 14.81 11.70
C ARG A 72 11.86 15.98 10.84
N VAL A 73 10.84 16.68 11.32
CA VAL A 73 10.09 17.71 10.58
C VAL A 73 10.95 18.86 10.03
N SER A 74 12.10 19.14 10.65
CA SER A 74 13.07 20.13 10.16
C SER A 74 13.64 19.77 8.77
N PHE A 75 13.64 18.48 8.40
CA PHE A 75 14.09 17.98 7.10
C PHE A 75 12.95 17.84 6.07
N ILE A 76 11.71 18.23 6.39
CA ILE A 76 10.56 18.00 5.48
C ILE A 76 10.71 18.71 4.13
N ARG A 77 11.45 19.83 4.08
CA ARG A 77 11.75 20.56 2.85
C ARG A 77 12.68 19.80 1.90
N GLU A 78 13.47 18.87 2.43
CA GLU A 78 14.33 17.97 1.66
C GLU A 78 13.58 16.72 1.18
N GLY A 79 12.29 16.59 1.53
CA GLY A 79 11.42 15.50 1.12
C GLY A 79 11.08 14.55 2.26
N PHE A 80 9.89 13.95 2.16
CA PHE A 80 9.35 13.06 3.20
C PHE A 80 10.27 11.88 3.52
N MET A 81 10.81 11.21 2.51
CA MET A 81 11.71 10.06 2.71
C MET A 81 12.93 10.43 3.55
N ASN A 82 13.55 11.58 3.29
CA ASN A 82 14.71 12.02 4.07
C ASN A 82 14.32 12.38 5.51
N ALA A 83 13.21 13.10 5.70
CA ALA A 83 12.72 13.45 7.02
C ALA A 83 12.38 12.22 7.87
N TRP A 84 11.78 11.19 7.27
CA TRP A 84 11.53 9.92 7.93
C TRP A 84 12.83 9.19 8.27
N LEU A 85 13.71 8.95 7.30
CA LEU A 85 14.96 8.22 7.54
C LEU A 85 15.86 8.91 8.58
N LYS A 86 15.88 10.25 8.62
CA LYS A 86 16.56 11.03 9.67
C LYS A 86 15.90 10.90 11.03
N GLY A 87 14.57 10.85 11.09
CA GLY A 87 13.85 10.52 12.32
C GLY A 87 14.25 9.14 12.84
N SER A 88 14.20 8.13 11.97
CA SER A 88 14.56 6.75 12.29
C SER A 88 16.02 6.59 12.73
N GLU A 89 16.96 7.23 12.03
CA GLU A 89 18.38 7.25 12.40
C GLU A 89 18.58 7.80 13.82
N THR A 90 17.95 8.93 14.13
CA THR A 90 18.04 9.56 15.46
C THR A 90 17.49 8.64 16.56
N MET A 91 16.37 7.95 16.31
CA MET A 91 15.80 6.98 17.26
C MET A 91 16.75 5.80 17.51
N ARG A 92 17.42 5.31 16.47
CA ARG A 92 18.41 4.22 16.61
C ARG A 92 19.65 4.67 17.39
N GLU A 93 20.15 5.86 17.12
CA GLU A 93 21.30 6.43 17.82
C GLU A 93 21.02 6.59 19.32
N ALA A 94 19.83 7.11 19.66
CA ALA A 94 19.40 7.24 21.05
C ALA A 94 19.21 5.89 21.75
N ALA A 95 18.61 4.91 21.06
CA ALA A 95 18.49 3.56 21.59
C ALA A 95 19.89 2.92 21.83
N ALA A 96 20.84 3.14 20.92
CA ALA A 96 22.21 2.63 21.04
C ALA A 96 23.01 3.29 22.17
N SER A 97 22.74 4.56 22.50
CA SER A 97 23.34 5.25 23.64
C SER A 97 22.71 4.90 24.99
N GLY A 98 21.61 4.12 24.98
CA GLY A 98 20.82 3.79 26.16
C GLY A 98 19.90 4.92 26.63
N ALA A 99 19.70 5.95 25.81
CA ALA A 99 18.75 7.01 26.09
C ALA A 99 17.31 6.49 25.95
N GLU A 100 16.50 6.73 26.98
CA GLU A 100 15.08 6.42 26.94
C GLU A 100 14.32 7.62 26.34
N ILE A 101 13.93 7.52 25.07
CA ILE A 101 13.07 8.52 24.44
C ILE A 101 11.62 8.20 24.77
N ALA A 102 10.97 9.10 25.49
CA ALA A 102 9.54 9.00 25.74
C ALA A 102 8.75 9.14 24.43
N LEU A 103 7.75 8.29 24.21
CA LEU A 103 6.75 8.51 23.17
C LEU A 103 5.49 9.07 23.84
N ILE A 104 5.15 10.31 23.51
CA ILE A 104 4.04 11.07 24.10
C ILE A 104 2.95 11.25 23.04
N PRO A 105 1.89 10.43 23.04
CA PRO A 105 0.76 10.62 22.13
C PRO A 105 0.13 12.00 22.29
N VAL A 106 -0.17 12.66 21.16
CA VAL A 106 -0.77 14.01 21.18
C VAL A 106 -2.14 14.01 21.86
N GLU A 107 -2.91 12.93 21.67
CA GLU A 107 -4.20 12.72 22.34
C GLU A 107 -4.08 12.72 23.88
N ASP A 108 -2.97 12.24 24.43
CA ASP A 108 -2.71 12.24 25.87
C ASP A 108 -2.25 13.62 26.34
N ALA A 109 -1.38 14.27 25.56
CA ALA A 109 -0.93 15.64 25.84
C ALA A 109 -2.11 16.63 25.88
N TRP A 110 -3.07 16.50 24.97
CA TRP A 110 -4.25 17.38 24.92
C TRP A 110 -5.18 17.28 26.12
N LYS A 111 -5.13 16.19 26.90
CA LYS A 111 -5.89 16.09 28.17
C LYS A 111 -5.38 17.10 29.20
N ALA A 112 -4.09 17.40 29.19
CA ALA A 112 -3.45 18.38 30.07
C ALA A 112 -3.36 19.78 29.40
N TYR A 113 -3.12 19.81 28.09
CA TYR A 113 -2.90 21.02 27.30
C TYR A 113 -3.90 21.10 26.13
N PRO A 114 -5.17 21.42 26.40
CA PRO A 114 -6.20 21.44 25.37
C PRO A 114 -5.89 22.51 24.31
N SER A 115 -6.31 22.24 23.08
CA SER A 115 -6.18 23.22 22.00
C SER A 115 -7.01 24.47 22.30
N ILE A 116 -6.41 25.64 22.03
CA ILE A 116 -7.08 26.93 22.18
C ILE A 116 -7.12 27.59 20.80
N GLY A 117 -8.32 27.87 20.31
CA GLY A 117 -8.49 28.68 19.10
C GLY A 117 -7.98 30.10 19.35
N VAL A 118 -7.29 30.69 18.38
CA VAL A 118 -6.79 32.07 18.49
C VAL A 118 -7.91 33.04 18.13
N PRO A 119 -8.43 33.86 19.07
CA PRO A 119 -9.52 34.79 18.77
C PRO A 119 -9.13 35.78 17.66
N GLY A 120 -10.02 35.96 16.68
CA GLY A 120 -9.82 36.91 15.58
C GLY A 120 -8.91 36.43 14.44
N VAL A 121 -8.37 35.20 14.51
CA VAL A 121 -7.61 34.60 13.41
C VAL A 121 -8.51 33.63 12.64
N GLU A 122 -8.91 34.01 11.43
CA GLU A 122 -9.52 33.07 10.48
C GLU A 122 -8.43 32.24 9.79
N ALA A 123 -8.42 30.92 10.04
CA ALA A 123 -7.54 30.01 9.34
C ALA A 123 -7.97 29.87 7.86
N LYS A 124 -7.23 30.49 6.94
CA LYS A 124 -7.38 30.27 5.49
C LYS A 124 -6.35 29.26 5.02
N LEU A 125 -6.74 27.99 4.98
CA LEU A 125 -5.92 26.93 4.40
C LEU A 125 -6.17 26.87 2.90
N VAL A 126 -5.13 27.09 2.10
CA VAL A 126 -5.17 26.85 0.66
C VAL A 126 -4.63 25.45 0.41
N LYS A 127 -5.49 24.54 -0.05
CA LYS A 127 -5.06 23.20 -0.47
C LYS A 127 -4.13 23.33 -1.69
N PRO A 128 -2.99 22.64 -1.73
CA PRO A 128 -2.18 22.55 -2.94
C PRO A 128 -2.98 21.95 -4.12
N PRO A 129 -2.66 22.31 -5.38
CA PRO A 129 -3.30 21.71 -6.55
C PRO A 129 -3.14 20.18 -6.55
N ASP A 130 -4.20 19.45 -6.92
CA ASP A 130 -4.20 17.98 -6.90
C ASP A 130 -3.09 17.38 -7.77
N GLU A 131 -2.76 18.01 -8.90
CA GLU A 131 -1.64 17.58 -9.76
C GLU A 131 -0.28 17.67 -9.05
N GLN A 132 -0.06 18.72 -8.25
CA GLN A 132 1.17 18.88 -7.50
C GLN A 132 1.29 17.83 -6.40
N VAL A 133 0.18 17.56 -5.70
CA VAL A 133 0.10 16.49 -4.68
C VAL A 133 0.35 15.13 -5.33
N GLY A 134 -0.27 14.86 -6.48
CA GLY A 134 -0.08 13.62 -7.23
C GLY A 134 1.37 13.38 -7.63
N LYS A 135 2.05 14.37 -8.24
CA LYS A 135 3.47 14.26 -8.59
C LYS A 135 4.37 14.05 -7.37
N ALA A 136 4.10 14.77 -6.28
CA ALA A 136 4.87 14.59 -5.04
C ALA A 136 4.69 13.17 -4.47
N PHE A 137 3.46 12.65 -4.48
CA PHE A 137 3.14 11.30 -4.04
C PHE A 137 3.83 10.24 -4.92
N GLU A 138 3.71 10.33 -6.25
CA GLU A 138 4.35 9.41 -7.20
C GLU A 138 5.87 9.37 -7.01
N ASN A 139 6.50 10.52 -6.84
CA ASN A 139 7.94 10.60 -6.56
C ASN A 139 8.31 9.89 -5.26
N VAL A 140 7.60 10.16 -4.16
CA VAL A 140 7.88 9.53 -2.86
C VAL A 140 7.67 8.03 -2.92
N ILE A 141 6.55 7.57 -3.49
CA ILE A 141 6.24 6.14 -3.62
C ILE A 141 7.26 5.42 -4.49
N SER A 142 7.72 6.02 -5.59
CA SER A 142 8.75 5.42 -6.43
C SER A 142 10.05 5.15 -5.66
N HIS A 143 10.53 6.14 -4.88
CA HIS A 143 11.73 5.96 -4.05
C HIS A 143 11.51 4.97 -2.92
N PHE A 144 10.34 4.98 -2.29
CA PHE A 144 9.96 4.02 -1.27
C PHE A 144 10.00 2.59 -1.82
N ILE A 145 9.32 2.33 -2.93
CA ILE A 145 9.26 1.00 -3.56
C ILE A 145 10.67 0.55 -3.94
N ALA A 146 11.46 1.39 -4.61
CA ALA A 146 12.82 1.06 -5.03
C ALA A 146 13.69 0.61 -3.84
N ARG A 147 13.55 1.25 -2.69
CA ARG A 147 14.23 0.85 -1.45
C ARG A 147 13.64 -0.45 -0.87
N GLU A 148 12.32 -0.55 -0.80
CA GLU A 148 11.61 -1.64 -0.14
C GLU A 148 11.81 -2.99 -0.84
N ILE A 149 11.79 -3.01 -2.18
CA ILE A 149 11.94 -4.25 -2.94
C ILE A 149 13.32 -4.42 -3.57
N GLY A 150 14.14 -3.37 -3.62
CA GLY A 150 15.45 -3.38 -4.29
C GLY A 150 16.32 -4.60 -3.94
N PRO A 151 16.56 -4.90 -2.65
CA PRO A 151 17.36 -6.07 -2.25
C PRO A 151 16.80 -7.40 -2.77
N ARG A 152 15.47 -7.58 -2.71
CA ARG A 152 14.78 -8.80 -3.17
C ARG A 152 14.81 -8.93 -4.70
N VAL A 153 14.65 -7.81 -5.40
CA VAL A 153 14.81 -7.77 -6.86
C VAL A 153 16.24 -8.14 -7.25
N GLN A 154 17.25 -7.58 -6.58
CA GLN A 154 18.65 -7.91 -6.86
C GLN A 154 18.97 -9.39 -6.58
N GLU A 155 18.48 -9.93 -5.46
CA GLU A 155 18.64 -11.36 -5.13
C GLU A 155 18.06 -12.27 -6.22
N LEU A 156 16.83 -12.00 -6.66
CA LEU A 156 16.19 -12.75 -7.75
C LEU A 156 16.98 -12.62 -9.05
N LEU A 157 17.40 -11.41 -9.42
CA LEU A 157 18.14 -11.17 -10.66
C LEU A 157 19.51 -11.85 -10.66
N SER A 158 20.25 -11.82 -9.55
CA SER A 158 21.53 -12.53 -9.42
C SER A 158 21.36 -14.05 -9.57
N GLY A 159 20.23 -14.60 -9.13
CA GLY A 159 19.88 -16.01 -9.37
C GLY A 159 19.65 -16.37 -10.85
N MET A 160 19.38 -15.39 -11.71
CA MET A 160 19.08 -15.57 -13.13
C MET A 160 20.29 -15.36 -14.06
N GLU A 161 21.47 -14.97 -13.55
CA GLU A 161 22.57 -14.44 -14.36
C GLU A 161 23.15 -15.41 -15.41
N GLN A 162 23.15 -16.72 -15.16
CA GLN A 162 23.84 -17.67 -16.05
C GLN A 162 22.98 -18.23 -17.19
N ASP A 163 21.65 -18.22 -17.06
CA ASP A 163 20.71 -18.81 -18.03
C ASP A 163 19.49 -17.90 -18.34
N GLY A 164 19.49 -16.67 -17.81
CA GLY A 164 18.38 -15.75 -17.92
C GLY A 164 17.14 -16.22 -17.14
N GLY A 165 17.31 -17.04 -16.10
CA GLY A 165 16.26 -17.44 -15.17
C GLY A 165 15.32 -18.53 -15.70
N SER A 166 14.79 -19.36 -14.81
CA SER A 166 13.69 -20.26 -15.17
C SER A 166 12.38 -19.47 -15.31
N GLY A 167 11.37 -20.06 -15.95
CA GLY A 167 10.04 -19.44 -15.99
C GLY A 167 9.46 -19.19 -14.59
N ARG A 168 9.84 -20.00 -13.60
CA ARG A 168 9.41 -19.81 -12.19
C ARG A 168 10.06 -18.60 -11.56
N ASP A 169 11.32 -18.33 -11.89
CA ASP A 169 12.04 -17.15 -11.37
C ASP A 169 11.40 -15.87 -11.91
N HIS A 170 11.05 -15.85 -13.21
CA HIS A 170 10.28 -14.76 -13.80
C HIS A 170 8.88 -14.62 -13.17
N ASN A 171 8.18 -15.74 -12.90
CA ASN A 171 6.90 -15.67 -12.21
C ASN A 171 7.05 -15.04 -10.81
N ARG A 172 8.07 -15.43 -10.04
CA ARG A 172 8.39 -14.86 -8.72
C ARG A 172 8.71 -13.37 -8.79
N LEU A 173 9.53 -12.96 -9.75
CA LEU A 173 9.87 -11.54 -9.94
C LEU A 173 8.65 -10.72 -10.36
N GLY A 174 7.81 -11.27 -11.25
CA GLY A 174 6.55 -10.66 -11.64
C GLY A 174 5.57 -10.50 -10.47
N LEU A 175 5.49 -11.50 -9.59
CA LEU A 175 4.69 -11.45 -8.36
C LEU A 175 5.18 -10.36 -7.42
N LEU A 176 6.50 -10.23 -7.25
CA LEU A 176 7.09 -9.16 -6.44
C LEU A 176 6.71 -7.79 -7.02
N TYR A 177 6.86 -7.56 -8.32
CA TYR A 177 6.44 -6.31 -8.95
C TYR A 177 4.94 -6.05 -8.82
N ALA A 178 4.11 -7.07 -9.02
CA ALA A 178 2.66 -6.97 -8.94
C ALA A 178 2.17 -6.57 -7.54
N ARG A 179 2.78 -7.13 -6.48
CA ARG A 179 2.46 -6.77 -5.08
C ARG A 179 2.72 -5.29 -4.77
N TYR A 180 3.63 -4.65 -5.49
CA TYR A 180 3.94 -3.22 -5.38
C TYR A 180 3.34 -2.37 -6.50
N SER A 181 2.34 -2.90 -7.22
CA SER A 181 1.64 -2.23 -8.32
C SER A 181 2.54 -1.76 -9.47
N LEU A 182 3.73 -2.36 -9.62
CA LEU A 182 4.62 -2.17 -10.77
C LEU A 182 4.11 -3.06 -11.92
N LEU A 183 2.93 -2.71 -12.45
CA LEU A 183 2.15 -3.56 -13.34
C LEU A 183 2.82 -3.78 -14.70
N LYS A 184 3.63 -2.84 -15.18
CA LYS A 184 4.33 -2.97 -16.46
C LYS A 184 5.47 -3.98 -16.37
N GLU A 185 6.27 -3.86 -15.31
CA GLU A 185 7.35 -4.76 -14.96
C GLU A 185 6.80 -6.15 -14.70
N ALA A 186 5.75 -6.26 -13.87
CA ALA A 186 5.06 -7.51 -13.58
C ALA A 186 4.59 -8.22 -14.86
N ARG A 187 3.95 -7.49 -15.79
CA ARG A 187 3.50 -8.04 -17.07
C ARG A 187 4.63 -8.64 -17.87
N SER A 188 5.74 -7.91 -18.02
CA SER A 188 6.92 -8.36 -18.78
C SER A 188 7.48 -9.68 -18.23
N GLU A 189 7.57 -9.77 -16.91
CA GLU A 189 8.04 -10.99 -16.23
C GLU A 189 7.07 -12.16 -16.40
N PHE A 190 5.76 -11.92 -16.27
CA PHE A 190 4.76 -12.99 -16.49
C PHE A 190 4.69 -13.46 -17.95
N GLU A 191 4.83 -12.56 -18.93
CA GLU A 191 4.93 -12.93 -20.35
C GLU A 191 6.16 -13.84 -20.59
N THR A 192 7.29 -13.50 -19.95
CA THR A 192 8.50 -14.32 -20.01
C THR A 192 8.30 -15.68 -19.33
N ALA A 193 7.67 -15.71 -18.15
CA ALA A 193 7.33 -16.95 -17.45
C ALA A 193 6.50 -17.92 -18.31
N VAL A 194 5.45 -17.41 -18.97
CA VAL A 194 4.61 -18.17 -19.90
C VAL A 194 5.44 -18.70 -21.07
N SER A 195 6.29 -17.86 -21.69
CA SER A 195 7.16 -18.28 -22.80
C SER A 195 8.16 -19.39 -22.41
N LYS A 196 8.52 -19.46 -21.13
CA LYS A 196 9.37 -20.50 -20.53
C LYS A 196 8.57 -21.68 -19.94
N GLY A 197 7.28 -21.78 -20.25
CA GLY A 197 6.44 -22.94 -19.95
C GLY A 197 5.64 -22.87 -18.65
N VAL A 198 5.67 -21.76 -17.92
CA VAL A 198 4.88 -21.59 -16.68
C VAL A 198 3.47 -21.12 -17.02
N GLN A 199 2.60 -22.07 -17.36
CA GLN A 199 1.24 -21.78 -17.83
C GLN A 199 0.34 -21.14 -16.76
N LEU A 200 0.61 -21.40 -15.48
CA LEU A 200 -0.15 -20.78 -14.38
C LEU A 200 0.00 -19.25 -14.36
N ALA A 201 1.06 -18.70 -14.98
CA ALA A 201 1.28 -17.27 -15.06
C ALA A 201 0.25 -16.56 -15.97
N TYR A 202 -0.55 -17.30 -16.76
CA TYR A 202 -1.71 -16.72 -17.45
C TYR A 202 -2.74 -16.12 -16.48
N VAL A 203 -2.92 -16.70 -15.29
CA VAL A 203 -3.78 -16.09 -14.25
C VAL A 203 -3.20 -14.73 -13.84
N ASN A 204 -1.89 -14.64 -13.65
CA ASN A 204 -1.21 -13.42 -13.25
C ASN A 204 -1.27 -12.35 -14.35
N LEU A 205 -1.13 -12.72 -15.62
CA LEU A 205 -1.37 -11.81 -16.76
C LEU A 205 -2.80 -11.28 -16.80
N GLY A 206 -3.79 -12.16 -16.56
CA GLY A 206 -5.19 -11.76 -16.46
C GLY A 206 -5.43 -10.76 -15.33
N ASN A 207 -4.83 -11.00 -14.17
CA ASN A 207 -4.91 -10.08 -13.03
C ASN A 207 -4.26 -8.72 -13.33
N VAL A 208 -3.08 -8.70 -13.97
CA VAL A 208 -2.41 -7.46 -14.36
C VAL A 208 -3.26 -6.67 -15.36
N ALA A 209 -3.82 -7.33 -16.38
CA ALA A 209 -4.71 -6.71 -17.34
C ALA A 209 -5.98 -6.16 -16.66
N TYR A 210 -6.57 -6.91 -15.73
CA TYR A 210 -7.72 -6.46 -14.94
C TYR A 210 -7.40 -5.20 -14.13
N LEU A 211 -6.26 -5.16 -13.43
CA LEU A 211 -5.83 -3.99 -12.65
C LEU A 211 -5.53 -2.78 -13.53
N GLN A 212 -5.10 -2.99 -14.77
CA GLN A 212 -4.93 -1.96 -15.79
C GLN A 212 -6.26 -1.51 -16.44
N LYS A 213 -7.39 -2.12 -16.05
CA LYS A 213 -8.73 -1.93 -16.64
C LYS A 213 -8.81 -2.36 -18.11
N ASP A 214 -7.87 -3.19 -18.57
CA ASP A 214 -7.91 -3.86 -19.87
C ASP A 214 -8.65 -5.19 -19.71
N PHE A 215 -9.97 -5.10 -19.52
CA PHE A 215 -10.82 -6.25 -19.22
C PHE A 215 -10.92 -7.24 -20.38
N GLU A 216 -10.79 -6.77 -21.64
CA GLU A 216 -10.77 -7.63 -22.82
C GLU A 216 -9.53 -8.54 -22.81
N SER A 217 -8.33 -7.98 -22.58
CA SER A 217 -7.13 -8.80 -22.42
C SER A 217 -7.22 -9.71 -21.19
N ALA A 218 -7.80 -9.23 -20.10
CA ALA A 218 -8.00 -10.04 -18.90
C ALA A 218 -8.83 -11.31 -19.19
N VAL A 219 -9.96 -11.16 -19.89
CA VAL A 219 -10.79 -12.30 -20.35
C VAL A 219 -9.95 -13.30 -21.15
N ASN A 220 -9.18 -12.84 -22.13
CA ASN A 220 -8.36 -13.70 -22.97
C ASN A 220 -7.31 -14.49 -22.16
N PHE A 221 -6.64 -13.84 -21.21
CA PHE A 221 -5.64 -14.51 -20.38
C PHE A 221 -6.26 -15.51 -19.40
N PHE A 222 -7.39 -15.18 -18.77
CA PHE A 222 -8.07 -16.12 -17.88
C PHE A 222 -8.64 -17.33 -18.65
N GLN A 223 -9.15 -17.12 -19.87
CA GLN A 223 -9.56 -18.23 -20.73
C GLN A 223 -8.39 -19.16 -21.05
N LYS A 224 -7.23 -18.60 -21.43
CA LYS A 224 -6.00 -19.41 -21.61
C LYS A 224 -5.63 -20.18 -20.35
N ALA A 225 -5.70 -19.56 -19.18
CA ALA A 225 -5.43 -20.27 -17.92
C ALA A 225 -6.38 -21.47 -17.71
N LEU A 226 -7.66 -21.32 -18.07
CA LEU A 226 -8.66 -22.39 -17.98
C LEU A 226 -8.49 -23.48 -19.06
N GLU A 227 -7.88 -23.18 -20.21
CA GLU A 227 -7.49 -24.22 -21.19
C GLU A 227 -6.47 -25.19 -20.59
N PHE A 228 -5.52 -24.71 -19.79
CA PHE A 228 -4.51 -25.54 -19.12
C PHE A 228 -5.02 -26.17 -17.82
N GLN A 229 -5.83 -25.44 -17.06
CA GLN A 229 -6.40 -25.89 -15.78
C GLN A 229 -7.88 -25.52 -15.70
N PRO A 230 -8.79 -26.37 -16.23
CA PRO A 230 -10.22 -26.06 -16.33
C PRO A 230 -10.93 -25.75 -15.00
N ALA A 231 -10.39 -26.24 -13.89
CA ALA A 231 -10.93 -26.03 -12.54
C ALA A 231 -10.13 -24.99 -11.72
N ASN A 232 -9.28 -24.18 -12.36
CA ASN A 232 -8.50 -23.17 -11.64
C ASN A 232 -9.43 -22.07 -11.08
N LYS A 233 -9.59 -22.07 -9.75
CA LYS A 233 -10.49 -21.16 -9.03
C LYS A 233 -10.14 -19.69 -9.26
N ALA A 234 -8.85 -19.35 -9.27
CA ALA A 234 -8.40 -17.98 -9.48
C ALA A 234 -8.76 -17.48 -10.89
N ALA A 235 -8.58 -18.34 -11.91
CA ALA A 235 -8.96 -18.03 -13.28
C ALA A 235 -10.48 -17.90 -13.46
N LEU A 236 -11.29 -18.78 -12.84
CA LEU A 236 -12.76 -18.68 -12.87
C LEU A 236 -13.25 -17.37 -12.25
N VAL A 237 -12.74 -17.02 -11.06
CA VAL A 237 -13.09 -15.75 -10.38
C VAL A 237 -12.62 -14.56 -11.22
N GLY A 238 -11.38 -14.59 -11.72
CA GLY A 238 -10.83 -13.52 -12.55
C GLY A 238 -11.63 -13.29 -13.83
N LEU A 239 -12.02 -14.37 -14.51
CA LEU A 239 -12.85 -14.32 -15.70
C LEU A 239 -14.25 -13.77 -15.39
N ALA A 240 -14.89 -14.23 -14.32
CA ALA A 240 -16.20 -13.74 -13.90
C ALA A 240 -16.16 -12.24 -13.58
N ARG A 241 -15.11 -11.77 -12.90
CA ARG A 241 -14.88 -10.35 -12.62
C ARG A 241 -14.68 -9.54 -13.90
N ALA A 242 -13.81 -9.99 -14.80
CA ALA A 242 -13.55 -9.27 -16.04
C ALA A 242 -14.81 -9.17 -16.92
N LYS A 243 -15.59 -10.26 -17.00
CA LYS A 243 -16.88 -10.26 -17.71
C LYS A 243 -17.93 -9.37 -17.05
N TYR A 244 -17.96 -9.32 -15.71
CA TYR A 244 -18.83 -8.40 -14.99
C TYR A 244 -18.50 -6.93 -15.29
N GLU A 245 -17.22 -6.55 -15.29
CA GLU A 245 -16.78 -5.18 -15.62
C GLU A 245 -17.00 -4.82 -17.10
N LEU A 246 -17.20 -5.82 -17.98
CA LEU A 246 -17.60 -5.66 -19.38
C LEU A 246 -19.14 -5.68 -19.57
N ASP A 247 -19.92 -5.63 -18.49
CA ASP A 247 -21.39 -5.74 -18.50
C ASP A 247 -21.94 -7.07 -19.09
N LEU A 248 -21.09 -8.10 -19.21
CA LEU A 248 -21.47 -9.44 -19.67
C LEU A 248 -22.04 -10.27 -18.51
N PHE A 249 -23.11 -9.78 -17.89
CA PHE A 249 -23.65 -10.33 -16.64
C PHE A 249 -24.12 -11.78 -16.74
N ALA A 250 -24.69 -12.19 -17.87
CA ALA A 250 -25.15 -13.58 -18.06
C ALA A 250 -23.99 -14.58 -17.97
N ASP A 251 -22.86 -14.25 -18.60
CA ASP A 251 -21.65 -15.08 -18.55
C ASP A 251 -21.01 -15.06 -17.16
N ALA A 252 -21.01 -13.91 -16.50
CA ALA A 252 -20.51 -13.78 -15.12
C ALA A 252 -21.36 -14.62 -14.14
N ASP A 253 -22.68 -14.64 -14.32
CA ASP A 253 -23.61 -15.47 -13.53
C ASP A 253 -23.38 -16.98 -13.74
N GLU A 254 -23.05 -17.41 -14.96
CA GLU A 254 -22.71 -18.80 -15.26
C GLU A 254 -21.43 -19.22 -14.54
N LEU A 255 -20.37 -18.41 -14.65
CA LEU A 255 -19.11 -18.66 -13.96
C LEU A 255 -19.27 -18.60 -12.43
N TYR A 256 -20.07 -17.67 -11.93
CA TYR A 256 -20.40 -17.59 -10.51
C TYR A 256 -21.11 -18.86 -10.01
N SER A 257 -22.02 -19.41 -10.81
CA SER A 257 -22.70 -20.66 -10.47
C SER A 257 -21.72 -21.83 -10.36
N GLN A 258 -20.74 -21.92 -11.27
CA GLN A 258 -19.66 -22.92 -11.21
C GLN A 258 -18.77 -22.74 -9.96
N ILE A 259 -18.43 -21.49 -9.62
CA ILE A 259 -17.67 -21.17 -8.39
C ILE A 259 -18.48 -21.60 -7.16
N ARG A 260 -19.79 -21.32 -7.12
CA ARG A 260 -20.66 -21.68 -6.00
C ARG A 260 -20.82 -23.19 -5.81
N GLU A 261 -20.89 -23.94 -6.91
CA GLU A 261 -20.98 -25.40 -6.86
C GLU A 261 -19.68 -26.04 -6.34
N SER A 262 -18.53 -25.49 -6.73
CA SER A 262 -17.22 -26.03 -6.36
C SER A 262 -16.69 -25.51 -5.01
N ASP A 263 -16.99 -24.27 -4.65
CA ASP A 263 -16.51 -23.58 -3.46
C ASP A 263 -17.52 -22.53 -2.97
N PRO A 264 -18.51 -22.92 -2.14
CA PRO A 264 -19.53 -22.02 -1.63
C PRO A 264 -18.98 -20.84 -0.81
N VAL A 265 -17.88 -21.04 -0.08
CA VAL A 265 -17.25 -20.01 0.76
C VAL A 265 -16.58 -18.95 -0.12
N LEU A 266 -15.91 -19.39 -1.19
CA LEU A 266 -15.36 -18.48 -2.18
C LEU A 266 -16.49 -17.70 -2.88
N ALA A 267 -17.57 -18.37 -3.27
CA ALA A 267 -18.72 -17.70 -3.91
C ALA A 267 -19.39 -16.66 -3.01
N GLU A 268 -19.45 -16.86 -1.69
CA GLU A 268 -19.98 -15.86 -0.75
C GLU A 268 -19.17 -14.56 -0.81
N ARG A 269 -17.83 -14.67 -0.81
CA ARG A 269 -16.92 -13.52 -0.93
C ARG A 269 -17.13 -12.73 -2.23
N TYR A 270 -17.51 -13.41 -3.31
CA TYR A 270 -17.72 -12.83 -4.63
C TYR A 270 -19.20 -12.73 -5.04
N SER A 271 -20.12 -12.70 -4.07
CA SER A 271 -21.57 -12.68 -4.33
C SER A 271 -22.04 -11.51 -5.20
N TYR A 272 -21.29 -10.39 -5.22
CA TYR A 272 -21.57 -9.24 -6.09
C TYR A 272 -21.47 -9.57 -7.60
N LEU A 273 -20.78 -10.65 -7.96
CA LEU A 273 -20.65 -11.08 -9.36
C LEU A 273 -21.94 -11.69 -9.92
N SER A 274 -22.88 -12.08 -9.06
CA SER A 274 -24.18 -12.56 -9.52
C SER A 274 -25.19 -11.44 -9.63
N SER A 275 -25.67 -11.18 -10.84
CA SER A 275 -26.71 -10.17 -11.09
C SER A 275 -28.08 -10.60 -10.53
N ARG A 276 -28.24 -11.91 -10.30
CA ARG A 276 -29.47 -12.56 -9.83
C ARG A 276 -29.64 -12.53 -8.31
N LEU A 277 -28.55 -12.29 -7.57
CA LEU A 277 -28.60 -12.11 -6.13
C LEU A 277 -28.97 -10.66 -5.84
N ASP A 278 -30.08 -10.46 -5.11
CA ASP A 278 -30.44 -9.14 -4.60
C ASP A 278 -29.47 -8.75 -3.48
N THR A 279 -28.32 -8.24 -3.88
CA THR A 279 -27.31 -7.73 -2.97
C THR A 279 -27.69 -6.30 -2.60
N GLY A 280 -28.71 -6.14 -1.75
CA GLY A 280 -29.22 -4.88 -1.18
C GLY A 280 -28.21 -4.06 -0.35
N GLY A 281 -26.91 -4.23 -0.61
CA GLY A 281 -25.77 -3.54 -0.01
C GLY A 281 -24.43 -3.82 -0.73
N ALA A 282 -24.27 -4.90 -1.52
CA ALA A 282 -22.98 -5.25 -2.14
C ALA A 282 -22.68 -4.52 -3.45
N ARG A 283 -23.68 -3.90 -4.10
CA ARG A 283 -23.42 -2.91 -5.18
C ARG A 283 -22.57 -1.73 -4.68
N ALA A 284 -22.53 -1.50 -3.37
CA ALA A 284 -21.74 -0.47 -2.71
C ALA A 284 -20.45 -0.99 -2.04
N SER A 285 -19.96 -2.21 -2.34
CA SER A 285 -18.55 -2.52 -2.06
C SER A 285 -17.73 -1.47 -2.83
N SER A 286 -16.99 -0.61 -2.14
CA SER A 286 -16.19 0.40 -2.82
C SER A 286 -15.30 -0.28 -3.87
N VAL A 287 -15.09 0.34 -5.04
CA VAL A 287 -14.20 -0.19 -6.10
C VAL A 287 -12.84 -0.63 -5.49
N GLY A 288 -12.38 0.09 -4.46
CA GLY A 288 -11.17 -0.23 -3.71
C GLY A 288 -11.18 -1.55 -2.92
N GLU A 289 -12.33 -2.13 -2.56
CA GLU A 289 -12.40 -3.48 -1.96
C GLU A 289 -12.34 -4.59 -3.02
N ARG A 290 -12.84 -4.32 -4.22
CA ARG A 290 -12.78 -5.27 -5.35
C ARG A 290 -11.34 -5.51 -5.79
N ASP A 291 -10.53 -4.45 -5.83
CA ASP A 291 -9.15 -4.51 -6.30
C ASP A 291 -8.17 -5.07 -5.25
N LYS A 292 -8.55 -5.13 -3.96
CA LYS A 292 -7.70 -5.66 -2.87
C LYS A 292 -7.60 -7.18 -2.82
N ASN A 293 -8.55 -7.91 -3.42
CA ASN A 293 -8.65 -9.37 -3.34
C ASN A 293 -8.27 -10.05 -4.66
N ILE A 294 -7.04 -9.84 -5.11
CA ILE A 294 -6.48 -10.48 -6.32
C ILE A 294 -5.81 -11.81 -5.94
N PHE A 295 -6.18 -12.88 -6.64
CA PHE A 295 -5.54 -14.19 -6.50
C PHE A 295 -4.33 -14.30 -7.39
N TRP A 296 -3.16 -14.04 -6.81
CA TRP A 296 -1.89 -14.28 -7.48
C TRP A 296 -1.55 -15.77 -7.45
N SER A 297 -1.17 -16.32 -8.60
CA SER A 297 -0.76 -17.73 -8.75
C SER A 297 0.75 -17.85 -8.60
N GLU A 298 1.19 -18.55 -7.56
CA GLU A 298 2.60 -18.88 -7.31
C GLU A 298 2.83 -20.36 -7.59
N ASP A 299 4.04 -20.74 -8.01
CA ASP A 299 4.43 -22.15 -8.08
C ASP A 299 4.60 -22.70 -6.65
N GLU A 300 3.93 -23.81 -6.30
CA GLU A 300 4.17 -24.59 -5.07
C GLU A 300 5.58 -25.22 -5.04
#